data_AF-A0A2H3JML5-F1
#
_entry.id   AF-A0A2H3JML5-F1
#
_cell.length_a   1.000
_cell.length_b   1.000
_cell.length_c   1.000
_cell.angle_alpha   90.00
_cell.angle_beta   90.00
_cell.angle_gamma   90.00
#
_symmetry.space_group_name_H-M   'P 1'
#
loop_
_entity.id
_entity.type
_entity.pdbx_description
1 polymer ?
#
loop_
_entity_poly.entity_id
_entity_poly.type
_entity_poly.pdbx_seq_one_letter_code
_entity_poly.pdbx_strand_id
1 'polypeptide(L)'
;MAIWGLWVINKAGGLVYQRNFGGDGLPRLTANEYLTLAGTLHGIHAITSRLSPTGPSSGAQVISGETFKLTILLTATGTKFVLITSLVEPTADSVLQKVYEAYADTVMKNPFHIPEMPIQSEGFDTRIAALLGS
;
A
#
# COMPACT_ATOMS: atom_id res chain seq x y z
N MET A 1 -6.36 14.60 9.36
CA MET A 1 -6.68 13.19 9.63
C MET A 1 -7.53 12.71 8.48
N ALA A 2 -6.86 12.22 7.45
CA ALA A 2 -7.50 11.80 6.21
C ALA A 2 -6.61 10.74 5.56
N ILE A 3 -7.27 9.68 5.10
CA ILE A 3 -6.66 8.63 4.29
C ILE A 3 -7.01 8.97 2.85
N TRP A 4 -5.99 9.13 2.00
CA TRP A 4 -6.19 9.57 0.62
C TRP A 4 -6.12 8.42 -0.37
N GLY A 5 -5.29 7.41 -0.10
CA GLY A 5 -5.19 6.25 -0.98
C GLY A 5 -4.55 5.03 -0.32
N LEU A 6 -4.80 3.88 -0.93
CA LEU A 6 -4.25 2.58 -0.58
C LEU A 6 -3.69 1.92 -1.82
N TRP A 7 -2.43 1.50 -1.78
CA TRP A 7 -1.79 0.69 -2.81
C TRP A 7 -1.37 -0.67 -2.25
N VAL A 8 -1.45 -1.70 -3.09
CA VAL A 8 -0.84 -3.01 -2.83
C VAL A 8 0.15 -3.28 -3.94
N ILE A 9 1.42 -3.47 -3.55
CA ILE A 9 2.52 -3.74 -4.46
C ILE A 9 3.00 -5.17 -4.18
N ASN A 10 3.05 -5.99 -5.22
CA ASN A 10 3.42 -7.39 -5.12
C ASN A 10 4.93 -7.56 -4.81
N LYS A 11 5.37 -8.81 -4.67
CA LYS A 11 6.77 -9.11 -4.34
C LYS A 11 7.71 -8.66 -5.45
N ALA A 12 7.28 -8.72 -6.71
CA ALA A 12 8.05 -8.29 -7.88
C ALA A 12 8.07 -6.76 -8.10
N GLY A 13 7.35 -5.97 -7.29
CA GLY A 13 7.28 -4.51 -7.44
C GLY A 13 6.20 -4.00 -8.38
N GLY A 14 5.31 -4.89 -8.86
CA GLY A 14 4.13 -4.53 -9.63
C GLY A 14 2.98 -4.05 -8.74
N LEU A 15 2.30 -2.98 -9.17
CA LEU A 15 1.06 -2.52 -8.54
C LEU A 15 -0.07 -3.49 -8.86
N VAL A 16 -0.63 -4.14 -7.84
CA VAL A 16 -1.73 -5.10 -8.00
C VAL A 16 -3.06 -4.58 -7.47
N TYR A 17 -3.05 -3.49 -6.71
CA TYR A 17 -4.27 -2.80 -6.28
C TYR A 17 -3.99 -1.33 -6.03
N GLN A 18 -4.93 -0.47 -6.44
CA GLN A 18 -4.89 0.95 -6.15
C GLN A 18 -6.31 1.45 -5.93
N ARG A 19 -6.51 2.22 -4.87
CA ARG A 19 -7.77 2.91 -4.61
C ARG A 19 -7.51 4.26 -3.96
N ASN A 20 -8.27 5.26 -4.37
CA ASN A 20 -8.33 6.57 -3.74
C ASN A 20 -9.65 6.71 -2.99
N PHE A 21 -9.64 7.35 -1.82
CA PHE A 21 -10.82 7.46 -0.95
C PHE A 21 -11.48 8.85 -0.96
N GLY A 22 -11.01 9.75 -1.82
CA GLY A 22 -11.57 11.09 -1.96
C GLY A 22 -11.00 12.07 -0.92
N GLY A 23 -10.84 13.31 -1.37
CA GLY A 23 -10.16 14.39 -0.66
C GLY A 23 -9.24 15.13 -1.63
N ASP A 24 -9.23 16.46 -1.60
CA ASP A 24 -8.41 17.32 -2.46
C ASP A 24 -6.88 17.19 -2.21
N GLY A 25 -6.46 16.19 -1.43
CA GLY A 25 -5.08 15.97 -1.01
C GLY A 25 -4.19 15.26 -2.03
N LEU A 26 -4.75 14.62 -3.06
CA LEU A 26 -3.97 13.93 -4.10
C LEU A 26 -4.39 14.32 -5.52
N PRO A 27 -3.43 14.54 -6.43
CA PRO A 27 -3.72 14.73 -7.85
C PRO A 27 -4.31 13.45 -8.45
N ARG A 28 -5.14 13.60 -9.48
CA ARG A 28 -5.58 12.47 -10.30
C ARG A 28 -4.44 12.05 -11.22
N LEU A 29 -4.00 10.81 -11.07
CA LEU A 29 -2.96 10.22 -11.90
C LEU A 29 -3.58 9.21 -12.88
N THR A 30 -2.91 9.03 -14.00
CA THR A 30 -3.17 7.96 -14.97
C THR A 30 -2.73 6.61 -14.42
N ALA A 31 -3.25 5.52 -15.00
CA ALA A 31 -2.87 4.16 -14.62
C ALA A 31 -1.34 3.93 -14.76
N ASN A 32 -0.72 4.47 -15.81
CA ASN A 32 0.72 4.32 -16.03
C ASN A 32 1.55 5.06 -14.99
N GLU A 33 1.12 6.25 -14.57
CA GLU A 33 1.81 6.99 -13.50
C GLU A 33 1.76 6.23 -12.17
N TYR A 34 0.62 5.62 -11.83
CA TYR A 34 0.54 4.74 -10.65
C TYR A 34 1.49 3.54 -10.75
N LEU A 35 1.57 2.90 -11.92
CA LEU A 35 2.51 1.78 -12.14
C LEU A 35 3.96 2.23 -11.97
N THR A 36 4.34 3.38 -12.55
CA THR A 36 5.68 3.97 -12.40
C THR A 36 5.97 4.28 -10.93
N LEU A 37 5.06 4.95 -10.22
CA LEU A 37 5.25 5.31 -8.81
C LEU A 37 5.39 4.08 -7.91
N ALA A 38 4.60 3.03 -8.14
CA ALA A 38 4.73 1.78 -7.40
C ALA A 38 6.10 1.12 -7.62
N GLY A 39 6.58 1.09 -8.87
CA GLY A 39 7.91 0.59 -9.20
C GLY A 39 9.03 1.42 -8.56
N THR A 40 8.91 2.75 -8.60
CA THR A 40 9.84 3.66 -7.93
C THR A 40 9.86 3.43 -6.42
N LEU A 41 8.69 3.30 -5.78
CA LEU A 41 8.58 3.04 -4.36
C LEU A 41 9.20 1.69 -3.98
N HIS A 42 8.98 0.66 -4.81
CA HIS A 42 9.61 -0.64 -4.64
C HIS A 42 11.15 -0.53 -4.69
N GLY A 43 11.69 0.23 -5.65
CA GLY A 43 13.13 0.50 -5.75
C GLY A 43 13.69 1.25 -4.54
N ILE A 44 13.01 2.30 -4.08
CA ILE A 44 13.39 3.06 -2.87
C ILE A 44 13.43 2.12 -1.64
N HIS A 45 12.41 1.27 -1.48
CA HIS A 45 12.35 0.32 -0.38
C HIS A 45 13.51 -0.70 -0.43
N ALA A 46 13.87 -1.18 -1.62
CA ALA A 46 15.01 -2.07 -1.81
C ALA A 46 16.36 -1.37 -1.50
N ILE A 47 16.56 -0.13 -1.94
CA ILE A 47 17.78 0.65 -1.66
C ILE A 47 17.93 0.90 -0.15
N THR A 48 16.86 1.38 0.49
CA THR A 48 16.86 1.71 1.92
C THR A 48 17.08 0.50 2.83
N SER A 49 16.74 -0.71 2.39
CA SER A 49 17.07 -1.95 3.15
C SER A 49 18.58 -2.21 3.25
N ARG A 50 19.38 -1.64 2.33
CA ARG A 50 20.84 -1.78 2.28
C ARG A 50 21.61 -0.55 2.79
N LEU A 51 20.92 0.55 3.07
CA LEU A 51 21.54 1.83 3.45
C LEU A 51 21.73 1.98 4.96
N SER A 52 21.20 1.06 5.76
CA SER A 52 21.23 1.18 7.22
C SER A 52 22.66 1.11 7.77
N PRO A 53 23.13 2.12 8.53
CA PRO A 53 24.50 2.18 9.04
C PRO A 53 24.74 1.19 10.20
N THR A 54 23.68 0.67 10.82
CA THR A 54 23.73 -0.16 12.02
C THR A 54 23.44 -1.64 11.76
N GLY A 55 23.38 -2.07 10.49
CA GLY A 55 23.11 -3.46 10.11
C GLY A 55 21.89 -3.62 9.20
N PRO A 56 21.38 -4.86 9.01
CA PRO A 56 20.30 -5.14 8.08
C PRO A 56 19.02 -4.38 8.46
N SER A 57 18.36 -3.78 7.46
CA SER A 57 17.12 -3.02 7.62
C SER A 57 15.98 -3.63 6.79
N SER A 58 14.73 -3.43 7.25
CA SER A 58 13.52 -3.86 6.55
C SER A 58 13.07 -2.90 5.43
N GLY A 59 13.92 -1.96 5.01
CA GLY A 59 13.57 -0.95 4.01
C GLY A 59 12.71 0.19 4.55
N ALA A 60 12.33 1.12 3.67
CA ALA A 60 11.51 2.27 4.01
C ALA A 60 10.15 1.85 4.58
N GLN A 61 9.84 2.32 5.78
CA GLN A 61 8.54 2.11 6.46
C GLN A 61 7.66 3.35 6.39
N VAL A 62 8.26 4.54 6.42
CA VAL A 62 7.55 5.81 6.36
C VAL A 62 8.29 6.76 5.43
N ILE A 63 7.57 7.43 4.53
CA ILE A 63 8.07 8.52 3.68
C ILE A 63 7.11 9.69 3.85
N SER A 64 7.60 10.78 4.43
CA SER A 64 6.80 12.00 4.66
C SER A 64 7.27 13.11 3.73
N GLY A 65 6.33 13.73 3.04
CA GLY A 65 6.52 15.01 2.34
C GLY A 65 6.02 16.18 3.19
N GLU A 66 5.75 17.32 2.55
CA GLU A 66 5.21 18.51 3.21
C GLU A 66 3.70 18.40 3.50
N THR A 67 2.97 17.66 2.68
CA THR A 67 1.51 17.54 2.77
C THR A 67 1.06 16.11 3.03
N PHE A 68 1.80 15.12 2.54
CA PHE A 68 1.43 13.71 2.57
C PHE A 68 2.41 12.86 3.37
N LYS A 69 1.93 11.74 3.87
CA LYS A 69 2.72 10.68 4.49
C LYS A 69 2.35 9.33 3.87
N LEU A 70 3.36 8.61 3.40
CA LEU A 70 3.28 7.22 2.99
C LEU A 70 3.71 6.33 4.16
N THR A 71 2.84 5.42 4.58
CA THR A 71 3.19 4.35 5.52
C THR A 71 3.20 3.03 4.78
N ILE A 72 4.25 2.24 4.95
CA ILE A 72 4.52 1.01 4.19
C ILE A 72 4.59 -0.17 5.17
N LEU A 73 3.69 -1.12 5.00
CA LEU A 73 3.73 -2.42 5.66
C LEU A 73 4.28 -3.46 4.69
N LEU A 74 5.50 -3.95 4.96
CA LEU A 74 6.07 -5.12 4.27
C LEU A 74 5.66 -6.40 5.01
N THR A 75 5.00 -7.30 4.30
CA THR A 75 4.65 -8.64 4.81
C THR A 75 5.81 -9.63 4.66
N ALA A 76 5.80 -10.72 5.44
CA ALA A 76 6.79 -11.80 5.34
C ALA A 76 6.81 -12.48 3.95
N THR A 77 5.70 -12.41 3.20
CA THR A 77 5.62 -12.93 1.82
C THR A 77 6.19 -11.97 0.78
N GLY A 78 6.54 -10.74 1.15
CA GLY A 78 7.15 -9.74 0.28
C GLY A 78 6.18 -8.72 -0.34
N THR A 79 4.88 -8.89 -0.13
CA THR A 79 3.83 -7.94 -0.54
C THR A 79 3.87 -6.70 0.34
N LYS A 80 3.74 -5.51 -0.27
CA LYS A 80 3.78 -4.22 0.41
C LYS A 80 2.41 -3.57 0.35
N PHE A 81 1.90 -3.16 1.50
CA PHE A 81 0.69 -2.36 1.62
C PHE A 81 1.10 -0.93 1.94
N VAL A 82 0.63 0.01 1.15
CA VAL A 82 1.05 1.41 1.24
C VAL A 82 -0.17 2.28 1.45
N LEU A 83 -0.21 2.99 2.57
CA LEU A 83 -1.27 3.93 2.90
C LEU A 83 -0.77 5.35 2.70
N ILE A 84 -1.50 6.13 1.91
CA ILE A 84 -1.24 7.55 1.71
C ILE A 84 -2.20 8.33 2.59
N THR A 85 -1.67 9.20 3.44
CA THR A 85 -2.41 9.92 4.48
C THR A 85 -1.96 11.37 4.62
N SER A 86 -2.74 12.18 5.35
CA SER A 86 -2.25 13.46 5.88
C SER A 86 -1.13 13.24 6.90
N LEU A 87 -0.26 14.24 7.12
CA LEU A 87 0.89 14.14 8.03
C LEU A 87 0.57 13.65 9.46
N VAL A 88 -0.62 14.00 9.97
CA VAL A 88 -1.03 13.75 11.37
C VAL A 88 -2.03 12.59 11.45
N GLU A 89 -1.78 11.49 10.74
CA GLU A 89 -2.61 10.28 10.80
C GLU A 89 -1.97 9.21 11.71
N PRO A 90 -2.50 8.99 12.92
CA PRO A 90 -1.92 8.03 13.88
C PRO A 90 -2.36 6.59 13.63
N THR A 91 -3.42 6.37 12.86
CA THR A 91 -4.05 5.04 12.72
C THR A 91 -3.46 4.17 11.61
N ALA A 92 -2.51 4.70 10.83
CA ALA A 92 -2.02 4.10 9.59
C ALA A 92 -1.55 2.64 9.75
N ASP A 93 -0.77 2.33 10.78
CA ASP A 93 -0.25 0.97 11.00
C ASP A 93 -1.39 -0.01 11.33
N SER A 94 -2.32 0.39 12.21
CA SER A 94 -3.48 -0.43 12.57
C SER A 94 -4.42 -0.68 11.38
N VAL A 95 -4.55 0.32 10.51
CA VAL A 95 -5.33 0.23 9.28
C VAL A 95 -4.68 -0.74 8.31
N LEU A 96 -3.36 -0.61 8.07
CA LEU A 96 -2.62 -1.50 7.18
C LEU A 96 -2.68 -2.96 7.65
N GLN A 97 -2.66 -3.21 8.96
CA GLN A 97 -2.85 -4.55 9.51
C GLN A 97 -4.23 -5.12 9.17
N LYS A 98 -5.31 -4.34 9.36
CA LYS A 98 -6.68 -4.76 8.99
C LYS A 98 -6.85 -4.97 7.48
N VAL A 99 -6.17 -4.15 6.67
CA VAL A 99 -6.14 -4.32 5.20
C VAL A 99 -5.44 -5.62 4.83
N TYR A 100 -4.32 -5.96 5.49
CA TYR A 100 -3.63 -7.22 5.26
C TYR A 100 -4.49 -8.43 5.64
N GLU A 101 -5.20 -8.37 6.76
CA GLU A 101 -6.19 -9.40 7.13
C GLU A 101 -7.30 -9.53 6.09
N ALA A 102 -7.82 -8.40 5.59
CA ALA A 102 -8.80 -8.39 4.50
C ALA A 102 -8.28 -9.06 3.23
N TYR A 103 -7.04 -8.76 2.85
CA TYR A 103 -6.37 -9.35 1.71
C TYR A 103 -6.23 -10.87 1.88
N ALA A 104 -5.77 -11.33 3.05
CA ALA A 104 -5.61 -12.75 3.32
C ALA A 104 -6.96 -13.50 3.25
N ASP A 105 -8.03 -12.93 3.80
CA ASP A 105 -9.34 -13.59 3.84
C ASP A 105 -10.09 -13.59 2.51
N THR A 106 -10.02 -12.52 1.74
CA THR A 106 -10.88 -12.32 0.57
C THR A 106 -10.17 -12.50 -0.76
N VAL A 107 -8.84 -12.38 -0.78
CA VAL A 107 -8.03 -12.53 -2.00
C VAL A 107 -7.29 -13.86 -1.96
N MET A 108 -6.52 -14.15 -0.90
CA MET A 108 -5.70 -15.37 -0.83
C MET A 108 -6.49 -16.66 -0.63
N LYS A 109 -7.70 -16.59 -0.05
CA LYS A 109 -8.59 -17.75 0.06
C LYS A 109 -9.41 -18.02 -1.21
N ASN A 110 -9.38 -17.13 -2.20
CA ASN A 110 -10.08 -17.36 -3.46
C ASN A 110 -9.26 -18.31 -4.35
N PRO A 111 -9.74 -19.53 -4.66
CA PRO A 111 -8.99 -20.51 -5.45
C PRO A 111 -8.73 -20.07 -6.90
N PHE A 112 -9.46 -19.06 -7.39
CA PHE A 112 -9.27 -18.52 -8.74
C PHE A 112 -8.32 -17.31 -8.78
N HIS A 113 -7.87 -16.82 -7.62
CA HIS A 113 -6.91 -15.73 -7.60
C HIS A 113 -5.50 -16.25 -7.90
N ILE A 114 -4.87 -15.67 -8.91
CA ILE A 114 -3.48 -15.95 -9.27
C ILE A 114 -2.59 -14.96 -8.52
N PRO A 115 -1.65 -15.43 -7.68
CA PRO A 115 -0.72 -14.54 -6.97
C PRO A 115 0.04 -13.61 -7.93
N GLU A 116 0.43 -12.45 -7.42
CA GLU A 116 1.17 -11.40 -8.15
C GLU A 116 0.38 -10.71 -9.29
N MET A 117 -0.87 -11.12 -9.58
CA MET A 117 -1.75 -10.47 -10.56
C MET A 117 -2.66 -9.41 -9.91
N PRO A 118 -3.24 -8.48 -10.69
CA PRO A 118 -4.17 -7.48 -10.16
C PRO A 118 -5.32 -8.09 -9.36
N ILE A 119 -5.64 -7.45 -8.23
CA ILE A 119 -6.70 -7.88 -7.32
C ILE A 119 -8.04 -7.40 -7.88
N GLN A 120 -8.85 -8.35 -8.35
CA GLN A 120 -10.22 -8.13 -8.82
C GLN A 120 -11.19 -8.90 -7.92
N SER A 121 -11.35 -8.43 -6.67
CA SER A 121 -12.20 -9.08 -5.68
C SER A 121 -13.19 -8.06 -5.10
N GLU A 122 -14.46 -8.21 -5.44
CA GLU A 122 -15.55 -7.37 -4.92
C GLU A 122 -15.64 -7.45 -3.39
N GLY A 123 -15.39 -8.64 -2.83
CA GLY A 123 -15.33 -8.84 -1.38
C GLY A 123 -14.19 -8.06 -0.73
N PHE A 124 -13.03 -7.98 -1.39
CA PHE A 124 -11.93 -7.13 -0.93
C PHE A 124 -12.32 -5.66 -1.01
N ASP A 125 -12.84 -5.20 -2.14
CA ASP A 125 -13.26 -3.81 -2.32
C ASP A 125 -14.32 -3.36 -1.32
N THR A 126 -15.27 -4.24 -0.99
CA THR A 126 -16.30 -3.98 0.02
C THR A 126 -15.68 -3.84 1.41
N ARG A 127 -14.76 -4.73 1.78
CA ARG A 127 -14.09 -4.67 3.09
C ARG A 127 -13.18 -3.45 3.21
N ILE A 128 -12.48 -3.08 2.14
CA ILE A 128 -11.67 -1.86 2.08
C ILE A 128 -12.54 -0.60 2.17
N ALA A 129 -13.69 -0.58 1.50
CA ALA A 129 -14.65 0.51 1.62
C ALA A 129 -15.18 0.65 3.05
N ALA A 130 -15.52 -0.46 3.72
CA ALA A 130 -15.98 -0.43 5.11
C ALA A 130 -14.90 0.02 6.11
N LEU A 131 -13.62 -0.25 5.79
CA LEU A 131 -12.49 0.13 6.65
C LEU A 131 -12.05 1.59 6.46
N LEU A 132 -12.13 2.12 5.22
CA LEU A 132 -11.49 3.38 4.82
C LEU A 132 -12.45 4.40 4.22
N GLY A 133 -13.67 3.99 3.90
CA GLY A 133 -14.73 4.87 3.38
C GLY A 133 -15.52 5.49 4.52
N SER A 134 -15.19 6.73 4.86
CA SER A 134 -16.05 7.65 5.62
C SER A 134 -15.99 9.02 4.97
#